data_AF-A0A939AI71-F1
#
_entry.id   AF-A0A939AI71-F1
#
_cell.length_a   1.000
_cell.length_b   1.000
_cell.length_c   1.000
_cell.angle_alpha   90.00
_cell.angle_beta   90.00
_cell.angle_gamma   90.00
#
_symmetry.space_group_name_H-M   'P 1'
#
loop_
_entity.id
_entity.type
_entity.pdbx_description
1 polymer ?
#
loop_
_entity_poly.entity_id
_entity_poly.type
_entity_poly.pdbx_seq_one_letter_code
_entity_poly.pdbx_strand_id
1 'polypeptide(L)'
;MSAPYPSERERVEALRLLGLPRRARFDEVRRAYHSLARQLHPDLRHDADDREFAAITAAYAALRRYYRIGRTASDGPVPPVTRDERWWRTFGHKV
;
A
#
# COMPACT_ATOMS: atom_id res chain seq x y z
N MET A 1 4.88 -15.23 20.12
CA MET A 1 5.84 -14.18 19.68
C MET A 1 5.42 -13.72 18.29
N SER A 2 4.69 -12.60 18.15
CA SER A 2 4.46 -12.06 16.80
C SER A 2 5.76 -11.50 16.27
N ALA A 3 6.22 -12.04 15.14
CA ALA A 3 7.39 -11.50 14.47
C ALA A 3 7.12 -10.02 14.14
N PRO A 4 8.10 -9.12 14.33
CA PRO A 4 7.94 -7.72 13.96
C PRO A 4 7.90 -7.52 12.44
N TYR A 5 7.66 -8.55 11.63
CA TYR A 5 7.69 -8.46 10.17
C TYR A 5 6.63 -9.37 9.57
N PRO A 6 5.99 -8.95 8.45
CA PRO A 6 5.21 -9.88 7.67
C PRO A 6 6.15 -10.98 7.19
N SER A 7 5.76 -12.22 7.42
CA SER A 7 6.35 -13.39 6.77
C SER A 7 6.31 -13.24 5.25
N GLU A 8 7.15 -13.99 4.53
CA GLU A 8 7.14 -13.98 3.05
C GLU A 8 5.74 -14.32 2.49
N ARG A 9 4.98 -15.17 3.19
CA ARG A 9 3.58 -15.47 2.81
C ARG A 9 2.68 -14.25 2.94
N GLU A 10 2.72 -13.56 4.09
CA GLU A 10 1.93 -12.34 4.33
C GLU A 10 2.31 -11.20 3.38
N ARG A 11 3.61 -11.05 3.06
CA ARG A 11 4.07 -10.09 2.06
C ARG A 11 3.51 -10.39 0.67
N VAL A 12 3.58 -11.66 0.23
CA VAL A 12 3.06 -12.07 -1.08
C VAL A 12 1.56 -11.86 -1.17
N GLU A 13 0.84 -12.14 -0.09
CA GLU A 13 -0.60 -11.91 -0.04
C GLU A 13 -0.94 -10.42 -0.08
N ALA A 14 -0.22 -9.59 0.66
CA ALA A 14 -0.37 -8.14 0.60
C ALA A 14 -0.09 -7.58 -0.81
N LEU A 15 0.88 -8.14 -1.55
CA LEU A 15 1.12 -7.77 -2.95
C LEU A 15 -0.05 -8.18 -3.85
N ARG A 16 -0.61 -9.38 -3.67
CA ARG A 16 -1.78 -9.86 -4.42
C ARG A 16 -3.01 -9.01 -4.19
N LEU A 17 -3.27 -8.60 -2.94
CA LEU A 17 -4.38 -7.70 -2.60
C LEU A 17 -4.27 -6.34 -3.33
N LEU A 18 -3.06 -5.89 -3.63
CA LEU A 18 -2.80 -4.69 -4.43
C LEU A 18 -2.70 -4.97 -5.94
N GLY A 19 -2.91 -6.21 -6.39
CA GLY A 19 -2.79 -6.61 -7.79
C GLY A 19 -1.35 -6.61 -8.32
N LEU A 20 -0.36 -6.78 -7.46
CA LEU A 20 1.06 -6.67 -7.79
C LEU A 20 1.79 -8.02 -7.82
N PRO A 21 2.82 -8.17 -8.67
CA PRO A 21 3.66 -9.36 -8.69
C PRO A 21 4.57 -9.42 -7.45
N ARG A 22 5.05 -10.63 -7.14
CA ARG A 22 5.98 -10.90 -5.99
C ARG A 22 7.25 -10.05 -6.00
N ARG A 23 7.67 -9.58 -7.18
CA ARG A 23 8.88 -8.78 -7.39
C ARG A 23 8.62 -7.26 -7.45
N ALA A 24 7.40 -6.82 -7.18
CA ALA A 24 7.06 -5.40 -7.23
C ALA A 24 7.94 -4.58 -6.29
N ARG A 25 8.28 -3.36 -6.72
CA ARG A 25 9.00 -2.36 -5.95
C ARG A 25 8.04 -1.53 -5.11
N PHE A 26 8.57 -0.84 -4.11
CA PHE A 26 7.74 -0.03 -3.23
C PHE A 26 7.00 1.11 -3.98
N ASP A 27 7.55 1.61 -5.09
CA ASP A 27 6.87 2.60 -5.93
C ASP A 27 5.62 2.04 -6.60
N GLU A 28 5.68 0.78 -7.05
CA GLU A 28 4.54 0.08 -7.63
C GLU A 28 3.47 -0.17 -6.56
N VAL A 29 3.88 -0.54 -5.35
CA VAL A 29 3.02 -0.66 -4.16
C VAL A 29 2.29 0.65 -3.87
N ARG A 30 2.99 1.79 -3.87
CA ARG A 30 2.40 3.11 -3.64
C ARG A 30 1.39 3.48 -4.73
N ARG A 31 1.75 3.27 -6.01
CA ARG A 31 0.87 3.57 -7.15
C ARG A 31 -0.41 2.71 -7.13
N ALA A 32 -0.27 1.41 -6.92
CA ALA A 32 -1.40 0.49 -6.86
C ALA A 32 -2.34 0.84 -5.71
N TYR A 33 -1.80 1.09 -4.51
CA TYR A 33 -2.60 1.51 -3.36
C TYR A 33 -3.38 2.81 -3.63
N HIS A 34 -2.75 3.86 -4.15
CA HIS A 34 -3.47 5.11 -4.47
C HIS A 34 -4.55 4.91 -5.53
N SER A 35 -4.30 4.06 -6.54
CA SER A 35 -5.30 3.75 -7.57
C SER A 35 -6.50 3.01 -6.98
N LEU A 36 -6.27 1.98 -6.16
CA LEU A 36 -7.33 1.20 -5.52
C LEU A 36 -8.09 2.03 -4.48
N ALA A 37 -7.39 2.81 -3.68
CA ALA A 37 -8.00 3.66 -2.66
C ALA A 37 -8.94 4.72 -3.27
N ARG A 38 -8.64 5.22 -4.47
CA ARG A 38 -9.54 6.11 -5.22
C ARG A 38 -10.77 5.40 -5.76
N GLN A 39 -10.66 4.13 -6.13
CA GLN A 39 -11.78 3.35 -6.67
C GLN A 39 -12.71 2.82 -5.58
N LEU A 40 -12.15 2.53 -4.41
CA LEU A 40 -12.84 1.89 -3.28
C LEU A 40 -13.25 2.86 -2.17
N HIS A 41 -13.05 4.18 -2.35
CA HIS A 41 -13.34 5.16 -1.29
C HIS A 41 -14.84 5.22 -0.97
N PRO A 42 -15.24 5.16 0.32
CA PRO A 42 -16.65 5.19 0.72
C PRO A 42 -17.36 6.51 0.35
N ASP A 43 -16.68 7.67 0.39
CA ASP A 43 -17.30 8.93 -0.07
C ASP A 43 -17.71 8.92 -1.56
N LEU A 44 -17.13 8.04 -2.38
CA LEU A 44 -17.49 7.91 -3.80
C LEU A 44 -18.58 6.86 -4.03
N ARG A 45 -18.87 6.00 -3.05
CA ARG A 45 -19.81 4.89 -3.16
C ARG A 45 -20.62 4.76 -1.87
N HIS A 46 -21.89 5.13 -1.93
CA HIS A 46 -22.83 5.03 -0.79
C HIS A 46 -22.99 3.59 -0.23
N ASP A 47 -22.66 2.56 -1.01
CA ASP A 47 -22.63 1.13 -0.64
C ASP A 47 -21.22 0.53 -0.72
N ALA A 48 -20.17 1.31 -0.43
CA ALA A 48 -18.80 0.76 -0.40
C ALA A 48 -18.67 -0.33 0.66
N ASP A 49 -18.15 -1.50 0.27
CA ASP A 49 -17.72 -2.51 1.23
C ASP A 49 -16.43 -2.01 1.91
N ASP A 50 -16.57 -1.47 3.13
CA ASP A 50 -15.47 -1.03 3.99
C ASP A 50 -14.37 -2.10 4.15
N ARG A 51 -14.73 -3.39 3.98
CA ARG A 51 -13.78 -4.51 4.09
C ARG A 51 -12.72 -4.49 3.00
N GLU A 52 -13.08 -4.13 1.77
CA GLU A 52 -12.11 -4.07 0.67
C GLU A 52 -11.10 -2.94 0.89
N PHE A 53 -11.59 -1.77 1.31
CA PHE A 53 -10.72 -0.62 1.64
C PHE A 53 -9.82 -0.91 2.85
N ALA A 54 -10.35 -1.57 3.89
CA ALA A 54 -9.57 -2.01 5.04
C ALA A 54 -8.49 -3.02 4.65
N ALA A 55 -8.81 -3.99 3.78
CA ALA A 55 -7.88 -5.01 3.32
C ALA A 55 -6.69 -4.41 2.55
N ILE A 56 -6.94 -3.51 1.59
CA ILE A 56 -5.84 -2.86 0.83
C ILE A 56 -5.00 -1.94 1.72
N THR A 57 -5.61 -1.32 2.74
CA THR A 57 -4.91 -0.44 3.69
C THR A 57 -3.99 -1.25 4.60
N ALA A 58 -4.48 -2.37 5.13
CA ALA A 58 -3.66 -3.30 5.91
C ALA A 58 -2.50 -3.88 5.10
N ALA A 59 -2.76 -4.27 3.84
CA ALA A 59 -1.74 -4.75 2.91
C ALA A 59 -0.64 -3.69 2.67
N TYR A 60 -1.03 -2.44 2.39
CA TYR A 60 -0.09 -1.33 2.20
C TYR A 60 0.76 -1.07 3.45
N ALA A 61 0.17 -1.09 4.64
CA ALA A 61 0.89 -0.91 5.90
C ALA A 61 1.95 -2.02 6.13
N ALA A 62 1.61 -3.28 5.87
CA ALA A 62 2.53 -4.41 5.97
C ALA A 62 3.70 -4.27 4.99
N LEU A 63 3.42 -3.93 3.73
CA LEU A 63 4.45 -3.73 2.71
C LEU A 63 5.34 -2.52 3.02
N ARG A 64 4.76 -1.40 3.45
CA ARG A 64 5.53 -0.21 3.87
C ARG A 64 6.50 -0.56 4.99
N ARG A 65 6.10 -1.38 5.96
CA ARG A 65 7.00 -1.87 7.01
C ARG A 65 8.13 -2.71 6.41
N TYR A 66 7.80 -3.69 5.56
CA TYR A 66 8.76 -4.56 4.87
C TYR A 66 9.82 -3.77 4.08
N TYR A 67 9.41 -2.86 3.18
CA TYR A 67 10.33 -2.08 2.35
C TYR A 67 11.12 -1.02 3.14
N ARG A 68 10.60 -0.56 4.29
CA ARG A 68 11.35 0.36 5.16
C ARG A 68 12.61 -0.29 5.74
N ILE A 69 12.60 -1.60 5.95
CA ILE A 69 13.70 -2.36 6.55
C ILE A 69 14.70 -2.81 5.48
N GLY A 70 14.22 -3.13 4.27
CA GLY A 70 15.05 -3.49 3.12
C GLY A 70 15.85 -2.34 2.50
N ARG A 71 15.83 -1.13 3.09
CA ARG A 71 16.50 0.08 2.59
C ARG A 71 18.03 0.07 2.70
N THR A 72 18.64 -1.11 2.78
CA THR A 72 20.08 -1.29 2.61
C THR A 72 20.37 -1.69 1.15
N ALA A 73 20.78 -0.71 0.35
CA ALA A 73 21.68 -0.89 -0.81
C ALA A 73 21.15 -1.19 -2.25
N SER A 74 19.90 -0.90 -2.65
CA SER A 74 19.57 -1.02 -4.10
C SER A 74 18.54 -0.06 -4.71
N ASP A 75 18.18 1.04 -4.02
CA ASP A 75 17.36 2.10 -4.62
C ASP A 75 18.19 2.93 -5.60
N GLY A 76 18.19 2.54 -6.89
CA GLY A 76 18.52 3.44 -7.99
C GLY A 76 17.60 4.66 -8.03
N PRO A 77 17.84 5.65 -8.90
CA PRO A 77 17.09 6.90 -8.92
C PRO A 77 15.59 6.63 -9.00
N VAL A 78 14.89 7.02 -7.93
CA VAL A 78 13.43 6.98 -7.82
C VAL A 78 12.91 7.84 -8.98
N PRO A 79 12.16 7.30 -9.95
CA PRO A 79 11.52 8.14 -10.96
C PRO A 79 10.60 9.13 -10.22
N PRO A 80 10.44 10.38 -10.70
CA PRO A 80 9.63 11.37 -10.00
C PRO A 80 8.20 10.84 -9.88
N VAL A 81 7.86 10.33 -8.69
CA VAL A 81 6.48 10.09 -8.29
C VAL A 81 5.87 11.47 -8.19
N THR A 82 4.94 11.80 -9.09
CA THR A 82 4.04 12.94 -8.90
C THR A 82 3.24 12.66 -7.64
N ARG A 83 3.77 13.19 -6.53
CA ARG A 83 3.19 13.04 -5.21
C ARG A 83 1.97 13.95 -5.19
N ASP A 84 0.78 13.36 -5.29
CA ASP A 84 -0.44 14.09 -4.95
C ASP A 84 -0.46 14.28 -3.43
N GLU A 85 0.29 15.27 -2.94
CA GLU A 85 0.37 15.65 -1.52
C GLU A 85 -0.98 16.05 -0.94
N ARG A 86 -1.94 16.41 -1.80
CA ARG A 86 -3.34 16.62 -1.43
C ARG A 86 -3.98 15.37 -0.83
N TRP A 87 -3.64 14.18 -1.31
CA TRP A 87 -4.33 12.95 -0.93
C TRP A 87 -4.11 12.54 0.54
N TRP A 88 -2.87 12.65 1.05
CA TRP A 88 -2.60 12.40 2.47
C TRP A 88 -3.24 13.42 3.40
N ARG A 89 -3.40 14.67 2.94
CA ARG A 89 -4.06 15.73 3.72
C ARG A 89 -5.58 15.60 3.74
N THR A 90 -6.18 15.11 2.65
CA THR A 90 -7.63 14.95 2.55
C THR A 90 -8.12 13.69 3.27
N PHE A 91 -7.34 12.59 3.30
CA PHE A 91 -7.84 11.29 3.79
C PHE A 91 -6.99 10.63 4.89
N GLY A 92 -5.84 11.20 5.27
CA GLY A 92 -4.91 10.60 6.25
C GLY A 92 -5.23 10.79 7.74
N HIS A 93 -6.34 11.46 8.07
CA HIS A 93 -6.68 11.84 9.46
C HIS A 93 -7.67 10.90 10.17
N LYS A 94 -8.15 9.84 9.52
CA LYS A 94 -9.06 8.87 10.13
C LYS A 94 -8.70 7.45 9.72
N VAL A 95 -7.77 6.84 10.45
CA VAL A 95 -7.70 5.39 10.67
C VAL A 95 -7.37 5.13 12.13
#